data_AF-A0A3C1Y6P0-F1
#
_entry.id   AF-A0A3C1Y6P0-F1
#
_cell.length_a   1.000
_cell.length_b   1.000
_cell.length_c   1.000
_cell.angle_alpha   90.00
_cell.angle_beta   90.00
_cell.angle_gamma   90.00
#
_symmetry.space_group_name_H-M   'P 1'
#
loop_
_entity.id
_entity.type
_entity.pdbx_description
1 polymer ?
#
loop_
_entity_poly.entity_id
_entity_poly.type
_entity_poly.pdbx_seq_one_letter_code
_entity_poly.pdbx_strand_id
1 'polypeptide(L)'
;MWDLNAYSYTAEGANTVEKFENELNAVVLGQWGHVTDYAVAGIVEFAPVASYEGRIIANGMAAYEWAPREGVNGSKGNIEKLTANTLAYLTKTTDAITETEVSADAPAEYFNLQG
;
A
#
# COMPACT_ATOMS: atom_id res chain seq x y z
N MET A 1 8.87 -10.28 -8.13
CA MET A 1 10.14 -9.93 -7.45
C MET A 1 10.83 -8.86 -8.28
N TRP A 2 11.34 -7.83 -7.63
CA TRP A 2 12.24 -6.87 -8.28
C TRP A 2 13.68 -7.26 -8.02
N ASP A 3 14.44 -7.43 -9.10
CA ASP A 3 15.90 -7.45 -9.05
C ASP A 3 16.38 -6.00 -9.07
N LEU A 4 16.86 -5.52 -7.92
CA LEU A 4 17.33 -4.14 -7.77
C LEU A 4 18.67 -3.92 -8.46
N ASN A 5 19.48 -4.97 -8.63
CA ASN A 5 20.76 -4.88 -9.33
C ASN A 5 20.60 -4.68 -10.84
N ALA A 6 19.42 -4.94 -11.39
CA ALA A 6 19.11 -4.71 -12.80
C ALA A 6 18.97 -3.21 -13.15
N TYR A 7 18.96 -2.33 -12.15
CA TYR A 7 18.78 -0.89 -12.33
C TYR A 7 20.00 -0.11 -11.86
N SER A 8 20.21 1.05 -12.48
CA SER A 8 21.19 2.04 -12.05
C SER A 8 20.50 3.13 -11.26
N TYR A 9 21.00 3.42 -10.06
CA TYR A 9 20.44 4.42 -9.18
C TYR A 9 21.32 5.67 -9.13
N THR A 10 20.68 6.83 -9.06
CA THR A 10 21.33 8.13 -8.85
C THR A 10 21.23 8.61 -7.41
N ALA A 11 20.28 8.07 -6.65
CA ALA A 11 20.16 8.37 -5.23
C ALA A 11 21.34 7.81 -4.42
N GLU A 12 21.71 8.53 -3.37
CA GLU A 12 22.68 8.05 -2.37
C GLU A 12 22.07 6.96 -1.49
N GLY A 13 22.92 6.08 -0.96
CA GLY A 13 22.51 5.00 -0.07
C GLY A 13 23.62 3.98 0.13
N ALA A 14 23.63 3.29 1.28
CA ALA A 14 24.65 2.32 1.65
C ALA A 14 24.59 1.04 0.78
N ASN A 15 23.43 0.73 0.20
CA ASN A 15 23.22 -0.45 -0.63
C ASN A 15 22.09 -0.21 -1.65
N THR A 16 21.84 -1.20 -2.51
CA THR A 16 20.85 -1.14 -3.59
C THR A 16 19.41 -1.04 -3.12
N VAL A 17 19.06 -1.57 -1.94
CA VAL A 17 17.73 -1.39 -1.34
C VAL A 17 17.53 0.07 -0.94
N GLU A 18 18.45 0.64 -0.16
CA GLU A 18 18.34 2.02 0.31
C GLU A 18 18.34 3.03 -0.86
N LYS A 19 19.17 2.77 -1.88
CA LYS A 19 19.16 3.59 -3.10
C LYS A 19 17.81 3.53 -3.83
N PHE A 20 17.23 2.34 -3.97
CA PHE A 20 15.90 2.16 -4.54
C PHE A 20 14.82 2.90 -3.74
N GLU A 21 14.83 2.76 -2.41
CA GLU A 21 13.89 3.40 -1.50
C GLU A 21 13.95 4.93 -1.62
N ASN A 22 15.17 5.48 -1.61
CA ASN A 22 15.41 6.92 -1.73
C ASN A 22 15.02 7.48 -3.10
N GLU A 23 15.32 6.77 -4.19
CA GLU A 23 15.05 7.24 -5.55
C GLU A 23 13.56 7.20 -5.90
N LEU A 24 12.82 6.23 -5.36
CA LEU A 24 11.42 6.01 -5.72
C LEU A 24 10.41 6.42 -4.64
N ASN A 25 10.87 7.04 -3.54
CA ASN A 25 10.03 7.36 -2.39
C ASN A 25 9.27 6.10 -1.91
N ALA A 26 10.03 5.03 -1.68
CA ALA A 26 9.51 3.70 -1.44
C ALA A 26 10.10 3.10 -0.15
N VAL A 27 9.47 2.04 0.36
CA VAL A 27 9.95 1.24 1.48
C VAL A 27 9.83 -0.25 1.13
N VAL A 28 10.92 -0.99 1.25
CA VAL A 28 10.95 -2.45 1.09
C VAL A 28 10.49 -3.10 2.39
N LEU A 29 9.25 -3.59 2.40
CA LEU A 29 8.62 -4.21 3.56
C LEU A 29 9.07 -5.66 3.80
N GLY A 30 9.64 -6.30 2.78
CA GLY A 30 10.13 -7.66 2.90
C GLY A 30 10.81 -8.20 1.65
N GLN A 31 11.62 -9.22 1.87
CA GLN A 31 12.33 -9.98 0.84
C GLN A 31 12.09 -11.48 1.00
N TRP A 32 12.60 -12.28 0.07
CA TRP A 32 12.56 -13.74 0.19
C TRP A 32 13.51 -14.21 1.29
N GLY A 33 13.09 -15.20 2.08
CA GLY A 33 13.87 -15.65 3.24
C GLY A 33 15.26 -16.23 2.93
N HIS A 34 15.52 -16.65 1.69
CA HIS A 34 16.84 -17.12 1.27
C HIS A 34 17.75 -15.99 0.74
N VAL A 35 17.18 -14.82 0.44
CA VAL A 35 17.96 -13.64 0.04
C VAL A 35 18.52 -13.05 1.32
N THR A 36 19.83 -12.87 1.33
CA THR A 36 20.57 -12.36 2.50
C THR A 36 21.40 -11.12 2.16
N ASP A 37 21.43 -10.73 0.90
CA ASP A 37 22.03 -9.49 0.40
C ASP A 37 20.96 -8.43 0.10
N TYR A 38 21.37 -7.31 -0.49
CA TYR A 38 20.48 -6.19 -0.83
C TYR A 38 20.01 -6.24 -2.30
N ALA A 39 19.97 -7.43 -2.90
CA ALA A 39 19.75 -7.56 -4.34
C ALA A 39 18.30 -7.42 -4.78
N VAL A 40 17.31 -7.69 -3.91
CA VAL A 40 15.91 -7.80 -4.34
C VAL A 40 14.91 -7.16 -3.39
N ALA A 41 13.75 -6.79 -3.94
CA ALA A 41 12.58 -6.42 -3.17
C ALA A 41 11.42 -7.40 -3.43
N GLY A 42 10.78 -7.85 -2.34
CA GLY A 42 9.66 -8.78 -2.36
C GLY A 42 8.31 -8.08 -2.25
N ILE A 43 8.11 -7.32 -1.17
CA ILE A 43 6.94 -6.47 -0.95
C ILE A 43 7.44 -5.03 -0.81
N VAL A 44 6.83 -4.11 -1.55
CA VAL A 44 7.23 -2.71 -1.59
C VAL A 44 6.03 -1.82 -1.34
N GLU A 45 6.23 -0.83 -0.48
CA GLU A 45 5.37 0.33 -0.35
C GLU A 45 5.90 1.47 -1.22
N PHE A 46 5.04 2.13 -1.98
CA PHE A 46 5.34 3.41 -2.61
C PHE A 46 4.51 4.49 -1.94
N ALA A 47 5.19 5.49 -1.38
CA ALA A 47 4.56 6.60 -0.70
C ALA A 47 4.02 7.63 -1.71
N PRO A 48 2.94 8.37 -1.35
CA PRO A 48 2.43 9.45 -2.16
C PRO A 48 3.50 10.49 -2.50
N VAL A 49 3.39 11.09 -3.67
CA VAL A 49 4.21 12.24 -4.11
C VAL A 49 3.30 13.41 -4.47
N ALA A 50 3.84 14.62 -4.59
CA ALA A 50 3.04 15.82 -4.84
C ALA A 50 2.14 15.73 -6.09
N SER A 51 2.55 14.98 -7.13
CA SER A 51 1.76 14.77 -8.34
C SER A 51 0.76 13.61 -8.24
N TYR A 52 0.90 12.71 -7.26
CA TYR A 52 0.09 11.51 -7.09
C TYR A 52 -0.11 11.19 -5.60
N GLU A 53 -1.30 11.50 -5.08
CA GLU A 53 -1.62 11.35 -3.66
C GLU A 53 -1.90 9.91 -3.21
N GLY A 54 -1.94 8.97 -4.16
CA GLY A 54 -2.18 7.55 -3.89
C GLY A 54 -0.99 6.88 -3.22
N ARG A 55 -1.28 5.92 -2.34
CA ARG A 55 -0.30 4.99 -1.78
C ARG A 55 -0.46 3.62 -2.43
N ILE A 56 0.64 2.91 -2.64
CA ILE A 56 0.63 1.57 -3.25
C ILE A 56 1.35 0.60 -2.33
N ILE A 57 0.73 -0.56 -2.09
CA ILE A 57 1.45 -1.76 -1.62
C ILE A 57 1.48 -2.74 -2.79
N ALA A 58 2.67 -3.12 -3.21
CA ALA A 58 2.89 -4.04 -4.30
C ALA A 58 3.58 -5.31 -3.80
N ASN A 59 2.92 -6.45 -4.01
CA ASN A 59 3.37 -7.76 -3.54
C ASN A 59 3.88 -8.59 -4.73
N GLY A 60 5.20 -8.77 -4.79
CA GLY A 60 5.87 -9.59 -5.80
C GLY A 60 6.23 -11.01 -5.34
N MET A 61 5.65 -11.47 -4.23
CA MET A 61 5.94 -12.78 -3.62
C MET A 61 5.13 -13.89 -4.30
N ALA A 62 5.82 -14.83 -4.95
CA ALA A 62 5.18 -15.98 -5.60
C ALA A 62 4.44 -16.89 -4.60
N ALA A 63 4.83 -16.85 -3.31
CA ALA A 63 4.17 -17.60 -2.24
C ALA A 63 2.75 -17.10 -1.90
N TYR A 64 2.26 -16.05 -2.55
CA TYR A 64 0.93 -15.47 -2.33
C TYR A 64 -0.17 -16.21 -3.10
N GLU A 65 -0.31 -17.51 -2.85
CA GLU A 65 -1.26 -18.38 -3.55
C GLU A 65 -2.50 -18.66 -2.70
N TRP A 66 -3.66 -18.15 -3.10
CA TRP A 66 -4.90 -18.32 -2.31
C TRP A 66 -5.53 -19.70 -2.42
N ALA A 67 -5.44 -20.29 -3.60
CA ALA A 67 -6.10 -21.52 -3.97
C ALA A 67 -5.11 -22.40 -4.76
N PRO A 68 -4.24 -23.14 -4.07
CA PRO A 68 -3.31 -24.03 -4.74
C PRO A 68 -4.06 -25.08 -5.55
N ARG A 69 -3.45 -25.49 -6.66
CA ARG A 69 -4.03 -26.49 -7.57
C ARG A 69 -4.37 -27.81 -6.86
N GLU A 70 -3.54 -28.19 -5.90
CA GLU A 70 -3.72 -29.38 -5.09
C GLU A 70 -3.43 -29.06 -3.62
N GLY A 71 -4.11 -29.76 -2.71
CA GLY A 71 -3.93 -29.59 -1.27
C GLY A 71 -4.53 -28.30 -0.72
N VAL A 72 -4.04 -27.89 0.45
CA VAL A 72 -4.48 -26.68 1.16
C VAL A 72 -3.27 -25.80 1.42
N ASN A 73 -3.40 -24.49 1.24
CA ASN A 73 -2.33 -23.58 1.62
C ASN A 73 -2.25 -23.46 3.15
N GLY A 74 -1.22 -24.06 3.75
CA GLY A 74 -0.97 -23.98 5.19
C GLY A 74 -0.71 -22.56 5.71
N SER A 75 -0.37 -21.62 4.83
CA SER A 75 -0.17 -20.20 5.13
C SER A 75 -1.36 -19.31 4.79
N LYS A 76 -2.54 -19.88 4.47
CA LYS A 76 -3.75 -19.11 4.09
C LYS A 76 -4.09 -18.00 5.08
N GLY A 77 -3.98 -18.27 6.39
CA GLY A 77 -4.24 -17.25 7.41
C GLY A 77 -3.28 -16.05 7.35
N ASN A 78 -2.01 -16.27 6.96
CA ASN A 78 -1.05 -15.17 6.79
C ASN A 78 -1.39 -14.33 5.55
N ILE A 79 -1.80 -14.97 4.46
CA ILE A 79 -2.24 -14.30 3.23
C ILE A 79 -3.48 -13.45 3.49
N GLU A 80 -4.47 -14.00 4.18
CA GLU A 80 -5.69 -13.26 4.57
C GLU A 80 -5.35 -12.07 5.45
N LYS A 81 -4.48 -12.25 6.44
CA LYS A 81 -4.06 -11.16 7.34
C LYS A 81 -3.26 -10.08 6.61
N LEU A 82 -2.32 -10.45 5.75
CA LEU A 82 -1.57 -9.48 4.94
C LEU A 82 -2.50 -8.69 4.02
N THR A 83 -3.47 -9.35 3.38
CA THR A 83 -4.50 -8.70 2.55
C THR A 83 -5.32 -7.72 3.37
N ALA A 84 -5.88 -8.18 4.49
CA ALA A 84 -6.74 -7.36 5.33
C ALA A 84 -6.00 -6.14 5.86
N ASN A 85 -4.76 -6.32 6.32
CA ASN A 85 -3.91 -5.22 6.76
C ASN A 85 -3.59 -4.24 5.62
N THR A 86 -3.29 -4.75 4.43
CA THR A 86 -3.00 -3.93 3.25
C THR A 86 -4.22 -3.09 2.87
N LEU A 87 -5.40 -3.70 2.82
CA LEU A 87 -6.65 -2.99 2.52
C LEU A 87 -6.98 -1.96 3.60
N ALA A 88 -6.87 -2.33 4.88
CA ALA A 88 -7.10 -1.40 5.98
C ALA A 88 -6.14 -0.21 5.94
N TYR A 89 -4.87 -0.46 5.61
CA TYR A 89 -3.85 0.59 5.51
C TYR A 89 -4.04 1.51 4.30
N LEU A 90 -4.43 0.96 3.15
CA LEU A 90 -4.64 1.73 1.92
C LEU A 90 -5.99 2.43 1.86
N THR A 91 -6.98 1.93 2.60
CA THR A 91 -8.29 2.57 2.68
C THR A 91 -8.17 3.80 3.54
N LYS A 92 -8.41 4.97 2.94
CA LYS A 92 -8.56 6.22 3.68
C LYS A 92 -9.72 6.04 4.67
N THR A 93 -9.45 5.99 5.97
CA THR A 93 -10.51 6.20 6.95
C THR A 93 -11.10 7.57 6.65
N THR A 94 -12.36 7.61 6.27
CA THR A 94 -13.08 8.85 5.99
C THR A 94 -13.29 9.58 7.31
N ASP A 95 -12.25 10.20 7.85
CA ASP A 95 -12.36 11.18 8.94
C ASP A 95 -12.87 12.49 8.34
N ALA A 96 -14.09 12.47 7.83
CA ALA A 96 -14.77 13.66 7.32
C ALA A 96 -16.29 13.47 7.40
N ILE A 97 -16.80 13.34 8.63
CA ILE A 97 -18.00 14.11 8.95
C ILE A 97 -17.45 15.45 9.46
N THR A 98 -17.24 16.40 8.55
CA THR A 98 -17.22 17.81 8.97
C THR A 98 -18.61 18.07 9.52
N GLU A 99 -18.71 18.31 10.83
CA GLU A 99 -19.91 18.91 11.41
C GLU A 99 -20.14 20.22 10.66
N THR A 100 -21.16 20.24 9.79
CA THR A 100 -21.66 21.49 9.27
C THR A 100 -22.24 22.24 10.46
N GLU A 101 -21.59 23.31 10.90
CA GLU A 101 -22.22 24.27 11.81
C GLU A 101 -23.45 24.84 11.08
N VAL A 102 -24.62 24.32 11.43
CA VAL A 102 -25.88 24.92 11.00
C VAL A 102 -26.01 26.21 11.79
N SER A 103 -25.82 27.34 11.12
CA SER A 103 -26.18 28.64 11.70
C SER A 103 -27.62 28.56 12.23
N ALA A 104 -27.81 28.90 13.51
CA ALA A 104 -29.12 28.89 14.16
C ALA A 104 -30.13 29.89 13.53
N ASP A 105 -29.67 30.73 12.61
CA ASP A 105 -30.48 31.72 11.88
C ASP A 105 -30.81 31.33 10.43
N ALA A 106 -30.49 30.10 9.99
CA ALA A 106 -30.90 29.65 8.66
C ALA A 106 -32.44 29.44 8.61
N PRO A 107 -33.16 30.06 7.65
CA PRO A 107 -34.60 29.85 7.52
C PRO A 107 -34.88 28.38 7.18
N ALA A 108 -35.91 27.80 7.80
CA ALA A 108 -36.33 26.43 7.51
C ALA A 108 -36.85 26.32 6.07
N GLU A 109 -36.09 25.69 5.19
CA GLU A 109 -36.55 25.34 3.85
C GLU A 109 -37.15 23.93 3.86
N TYR A 110 -38.44 23.83 3.51
CA TYR A 110 -39.15 22.57 3.38
C TYR A 110 -39.16 22.16 1.91
N PHE A 111 -38.46 21.09 1.57
CA PHE A 111 -38.53 20.48 0.24
C PHE A 111 -39.55 19.34 0.28
N ASN A 112 -40.66 19.48 -0.44
CA ASN A 112 -41.56 18.37 -0.72
C ASN A 112 -41.13 17.68 -2.03
N LEU A 113 -41.60 16.45 -2.27
CA LEU A 113 -41.23 15.65 -3.45
C LEU A 113 -41.84 16.18 -4.78
N GLN A 114 -42.39 17.39 -4.78
CA GLN A 114 -43.15 17.93 -5.92
C GLN A 114 -42.55 19.21 -6.52
N GLY A 115 -41.47 19.74 -5.94
CA GLY A 115 -40.84 20.98 -6.40
C GLY A 115 -41.51 22.22 -5.84
#